data_AF-A0A3C1HDH6-F1
#
_entry.id   AF-A0A3C1HDH6-F1
#
_cell.length_a   1.000
_cell.length_b   1.000
_cell.length_c   1.000
_cell.angle_alpha   90.00
_cell.angle_beta   90.00
_cell.angle_gamma   90.00
#
_symmetry.space_group_name_H-M   'P 1'
#
loop_
_entity.id
_entity.type
_entity.pdbx_description
1 polymer ?
#
loop_
_entity_poly.entity_id
_entity_poly.type
_entity_poly.pdbx_seq_one_letter_code
_entity_poly.pdbx_strand_id
1 'polypeptide(L)'
;MPASTTWSGAAIFTIGPSSVPTRHPEKGWSSRCLGHRVILSGTTGRVSTSELSRDSARRRNERAVWPNRRRPRMAVGLWKPSSERIVSWMTRGMLPPLLLPLLLSLLTPLPLVAVPGGDGPVPASPPSRSSPLLATTNLWTIRLSFSTGSWAALAPDEKARRGPPPRRPGWGPPPGGPGRLGVEFPWTHCRVEWDGEALETVAVRYKGNSSFGMSGDGLKKPFKLDFNRGAPGRSFRGIDKLSLNNNFNDATQLREAVAFEACRAAGLPAPRTAFARLYLSVQGERTNEYLGLYTLVEGVEGRFLKEHFKTKKGLLLKPDRLRTLEYLGEGWESYTNRYQPKEAVPAGEERRFIALTRLIAQADDATLASELPARLDLENFFRYVAVTALLANYDSFIGNGHNYYFFQPAGGGKGAFIPWDFNEAFGGHPMAGTRRDQAGWSILHPSAGENRLVDRVLANPEWAARYRRLVESLLVGACRPDRLQASAARLAAIVQEAAFDESPVAKAQFQRIALGQLSIPAPRRSRGDFPPGPPPDRPPGPPPPPGGPPPFGPGAREDLPLADWITLRSRNLTEELAGNRDAPSPRMRRPF
;
A
#
# COMPACT_ATOMS: atom_id res chain seq x y z
N MET A 1 -47.35 -45.92 -12.11
CA MET A 1 -48.43 -45.52 -11.17
C MET A 1 -47.85 -44.51 -10.18
N PRO A 2 -48.56 -43.43 -9.82
CA PRO A 2 -48.00 -42.31 -9.04
C PRO A 2 -48.66 -42.06 -7.66
N ALA A 3 -47.95 -41.37 -6.78
CA ALA A 3 -48.43 -40.40 -5.77
C ALA A 3 -47.18 -39.66 -5.21
N SER A 4 -47.06 -38.34 -5.01
CA SER A 4 -47.95 -37.16 -5.03
C SER A 4 -48.95 -37.00 -3.88
N THR A 5 -48.54 -36.31 -2.81
CA THR A 5 -49.42 -35.55 -1.91
C THR A 5 -48.72 -34.28 -1.44
N THR A 6 -49.31 -33.12 -1.72
CA THR A 6 -49.03 -31.83 -1.06
C THR A 6 -50.12 -31.54 -0.04
N TRP A 7 -49.80 -30.89 1.09
CA TRP A 7 -50.80 -30.20 1.89
C TRP A 7 -50.28 -28.85 2.39
N SER A 8 -51.18 -27.87 2.45
CA SER A 8 -50.95 -26.53 3.00
C SER A 8 -51.82 -26.34 4.23
N GLY A 9 -51.38 -25.52 5.18
CA GLY A 9 -52.17 -25.24 6.39
C GLY A 9 -51.66 -24.01 7.12
N ALA A 10 -52.35 -22.88 6.94
CA ALA A 10 -52.18 -21.69 7.77
C ALA A 10 -53.37 -21.57 8.72
N ALA A 11 -53.12 -21.19 9.97
CA ALA A 11 -54.16 -20.88 10.94
C ALA A 11 -53.76 -19.62 11.72
N ILE A 12 -54.68 -18.65 11.76
CA ILE A 12 -54.58 -17.42 12.55
C ILE A 12 -55.55 -17.55 13.72
N PHE A 13 -55.12 -17.20 14.93
CA PHE A 13 -56.03 -16.88 16.04
C PHE A 13 -55.44 -15.77 16.93
N THR A 14 -56.31 -14.96 17.51
CA THR A 14 -55.98 -13.71 18.19
C THR A 14 -57.04 -13.40 19.26
N ILE A 15 -56.73 -12.52 20.23
CA ILE A 15 -57.61 -12.08 21.36
C ILE A 15 -57.76 -13.19 22.45
N GLY A 16 -57.78 -12.93 23.77
CA GLY A 16 -57.89 -11.66 24.52
C GLY A 16 -57.35 -11.72 25.99
N PRO A 17 -57.67 -10.73 26.86
CA PRO A 17 -56.73 -10.27 27.90
C PRO A 17 -57.17 -10.39 29.39
N SER A 18 -56.19 -10.30 30.31
CA SER A 18 -56.26 -9.84 31.72
C SER A 18 -54.86 -9.94 32.38
N SER A 19 -54.45 -9.23 33.43
CA SER A 19 -54.95 -8.00 34.12
C SER A 19 -53.83 -7.40 35.00
N VAL A 20 -53.98 -6.16 35.47
CA VAL A 20 -52.97 -5.39 36.25
C VAL A 20 -53.33 -5.34 37.74
N PRO A 21 -52.34 -5.17 38.65
CA PRO A 21 -52.57 -4.31 39.82
C PRO A 21 -51.48 -3.22 40.00
N THR A 22 -51.91 -2.03 40.42
CA THR A 22 -51.06 -0.85 40.68
C THR A 22 -50.87 -0.60 42.17
N ARG A 23 -49.84 0.19 42.56
CA ARG A 23 -49.88 1.04 43.77
C ARG A 23 -48.85 2.18 43.77
N HIS A 24 -49.36 3.35 44.10
CA HIS A 24 -48.68 4.58 44.55
C HIS A 24 -49.26 4.91 45.97
N PRO A 25 -48.82 5.91 46.78
CA PRO A 25 -48.43 7.26 46.35
C PRO A 25 -47.33 8.01 47.14
N GLU A 26 -47.02 9.20 46.62
CA GLU A 26 -46.66 10.48 47.28
C GLU A 26 -45.84 10.54 48.59
N LYS A 27 -44.78 11.37 48.54
CA LYS A 27 -44.69 12.63 49.30
C LYS A 27 -43.65 13.56 48.65
N GLY A 28 -43.98 14.83 48.46
CA GLY A 28 -43.02 15.89 48.10
C GLY A 28 -42.67 16.78 49.30
N TRP A 29 -41.71 17.70 49.14
CA TRP A 29 -41.54 18.90 49.97
C TRP A 29 -40.76 19.98 49.20
N SER A 30 -40.58 21.17 49.79
CA SER A 30 -40.57 22.43 49.04
C SER A 30 -39.25 23.20 48.94
N SER A 31 -39.29 24.18 48.03
CA SER A 31 -38.30 25.19 47.69
C SER A 31 -37.68 26.00 48.85
N ARG A 32 -36.45 26.50 48.62
CA ARG A 32 -36.19 27.95 48.66
C ARG A 32 -34.88 28.38 48.02
N CYS A 33 -34.83 29.67 47.68
CA CYS A 33 -33.73 30.36 47.02
C CYS A 33 -32.59 30.72 48.00
N LEU A 34 -31.39 30.89 47.45
CA LEU A 34 -30.44 31.91 47.89
C LEU A 34 -29.60 32.34 46.69
N GLY A 35 -29.34 33.63 46.54
CA GLY A 35 -28.52 34.19 45.46
C GLY A 35 -27.84 35.46 45.91
N HIS A 36 -26.75 35.84 45.24
CA HIS A 36 -26.07 37.13 45.43
C HIS A 36 -25.54 37.66 44.09
N ARG A 37 -25.57 38.99 43.93
CA ARG A 37 -25.23 39.70 42.68
C ARG A 37 -24.66 41.10 42.98
N VAL A 38 -23.42 41.36 42.56
CA VAL A 38 -22.62 42.60 42.77
C VAL A 38 -21.67 42.76 41.54
N ILE A 39 -21.51 43.83 40.75
CA ILE A 39 -21.83 45.29 40.78
C ILE A 39 -20.74 46.11 41.51
N LEU A 40 -19.77 46.81 40.89
CA LEU A 40 -19.50 47.26 39.51
C LEU A 40 -18.02 46.91 39.12
N SER A 41 -17.34 47.34 38.04
CA SER A 41 -17.48 48.40 37.01
C SER A 41 -17.09 47.85 35.60
N GLY A 42 -16.79 48.57 34.51
CA GLY A 42 -16.70 50.01 34.17
C GLY A 42 -15.23 50.51 34.11
N THR A 43 -14.69 51.09 33.03
CA THR A 43 -15.31 51.78 31.86
C THR A 43 -14.37 51.91 30.64
N THR A 44 -14.92 51.96 29.40
CA THR A 44 -14.41 52.63 28.15
C THR A 44 -12.99 52.35 27.62
N GLY A 45 -12.68 52.35 26.32
CA GLY A 45 -13.38 52.61 25.04
C GLY A 45 -12.38 52.30 23.88
N ARG A 46 -12.56 52.64 22.60
CA ARG A 46 -13.61 53.28 21.80
C ARG A 46 -13.40 52.82 20.32
N VAL A 47 -14.45 52.75 19.50
CA VAL A 47 -14.35 52.37 18.07
C VAL A 47 -13.77 53.51 17.22
N SER A 48 -13.05 53.17 16.14
CA SER A 48 -12.80 54.07 15.01
C SER A 48 -12.82 53.31 13.69
N THR A 49 -13.39 53.92 12.65
CA THR A 49 -13.48 53.42 11.27
C THR A 49 -13.37 54.59 10.30
N SER A 50 -12.56 54.45 9.25
CA SER A 50 -12.55 55.29 8.05
C SER A 50 -12.59 54.35 6.84
N GLU A 51 -13.54 54.47 5.92
CA GLU A 51 -13.63 55.49 4.86
C GLU A 51 -12.40 55.47 3.95
N LEU A 52 -12.46 54.81 2.78
CA LEU A 52 -13.09 55.31 1.54
C LEU A 52 -12.58 56.69 1.10
N SER A 53 -11.63 56.67 0.17
CA SER A 53 -11.55 57.69 -0.87
C SER A 53 -11.48 57.00 -2.24
N ARG A 54 -12.37 57.40 -3.14
CA ARG A 54 -12.19 57.30 -4.59
C ARG A 54 -12.01 58.73 -5.07
N ASP A 55 -11.02 58.99 -5.91
CA ASP A 55 -11.18 60.06 -6.89
C ASP A 55 -10.43 59.78 -8.20
N SER A 56 -10.52 60.74 -9.14
CA SER A 56 -10.80 60.43 -10.54
C SER A 56 -9.96 61.30 -11.47
N ALA A 57 -9.18 60.70 -12.37
CA ALA A 57 -8.47 61.44 -13.41
C ALA A 57 -8.51 60.74 -14.78
N ARG A 58 -9.04 61.43 -15.79
CA ARG A 58 -9.04 61.02 -17.20
C ARG A 58 -7.82 61.57 -17.94
N ARG A 59 -7.30 60.79 -18.91
CA ARG A 59 -6.72 61.17 -20.23
C ARG A 59 -6.47 59.83 -20.96
N ARG A 60 -7.11 59.44 -22.07
CA ARG A 60 -7.29 60.03 -23.42
C ARG A 60 -6.00 60.24 -24.23
N ASN A 61 -5.71 59.25 -25.07
CA ASN A 61 -5.28 59.27 -26.49
C ASN A 61 -5.35 57.79 -26.94
N GLU A 62 -6.12 57.29 -27.91
CA GLU A 62 -6.81 57.80 -29.11
C GLU A 62 -5.94 57.84 -30.39
N ARG A 63 -6.42 57.16 -31.46
CA ARG A 63 -5.87 56.98 -32.83
C ARG A 63 -4.69 55.99 -32.93
N ALA A 64 -4.48 55.24 -34.03
CA ALA A 64 -5.01 55.32 -35.40
C ALA A 64 -5.35 53.89 -35.96
N VAL A 65 -6.50 53.67 -36.62
CA VAL A 65 -6.79 53.66 -38.09
C VAL A 65 -6.46 52.33 -38.85
N TRP A 66 -7.48 51.76 -39.49
CA TRP A 66 -7.50 50.66 -40.49
C TRP A 66 -7.40 51.26 -41.95
N PRO A 67 -7.37 50.53 -43.12
CA PRO A 67 -7.74 49.13 -43.36
C PRO A 67 -7.01 48.31 -44.49
N ASN A 68 -7.34 47.00 -44.59
CA ASN A 68 -7.64 46.22 -45.84
C ASN A 68 -6.57 45.99 -46.96
N ARG A 69 -6.25 44.70 -47.27
CA ARG A 69 -6.49 44.07 -48.60
C ARG A 69 -6.28 42.53 -48.64
N ARG A 70 -6.76 41.93 -49.74
CA ARG A 70 -6.82 40.48 -50.08
C ARG A 70 -5.48 39.99 -50.71
N ARG A 71 -5.15 38.72 -51.02
CA ARG A 71 -5.92 37.45 -51.24
C ARG A 71 -5.03 36.20 -50.86
N PRO A 72 -5.15 34.93 -51.37
CA PRO A 72 -5.04 33.74 -50.51
C PRO A 72 -3.80 32.83 -50.70
N ARG A 73 -3.67 31.80 -49.85
CA ARG A 73 -2.92 30.55 -50.13
C ARG A 73 -3.83 29.34 -49.96
N MET A 74 -3.63 28.32 -50.80
CA MET A 74 -4.26 27.00 -50.65
C MET A 74 -3.41 26.08 -49.76
N ALA A 75 -4.04 25.21 -48.99
CA ALA A 75 -3.43 24.06 -48.33
C ALA A 75 -4.43 22.90 -48.32
N VAL A 76 -3.98 21.69 -48.68
CA VAL A 76 -4.85 20.52 -48.89
C VAL A 76 -5.22 19.86 -47.56
N GLY A 77 -6.50 19.64 -47.32
CA GLY A 77 -6.98 18.83 -46.20
C GLY A 77 -6.92 17.34 -46.52
N LEU A 78 -6.10 16.57 -45.80
CA LEU A 78 -6.10 15.10 -45.91
C LEU A 78 -7.33 14.52 -45.19
N TRP A 79 -8.22 13.88 -45.96
CA TRP A 79 -9.37 13.17 -45.45
C TRP A 79 -9.00 11.70 -45.17
N LYS A 80 -9.01 11.26 -43.91
CA LYS A 80 -8.80 9.85 -43.54
C LYS A 80 -10.14 9.12 -43.42
N PRO A 81 -10.41 8.05 -44.22
CA PRO A 81 -11.59 7.21 -44.02
C PRO A 81 -11.44 6.30 -42.80
N SER A 82 -12.56 5.85 -42.23
CA SER A 82 -12.59 4.82 -41.17
C SER A 82 -12.26 3.43 -41.71
N SER A 83 -11.76 2.57 -40.81
CA SER A 83 -11.33 1.19 -41.10
C SER A 83 -12.41 0.32 -41.77
N GLU A 84 -13.67 0.52 -41.41
CA GLU A 84 -14.83 -0.23 -41.93
C GLU A 84 -14.98 -0.10 -43.46
N ARG A 85 -14.60 1.05 -44.05
CA ARG A 85 -14.68 1.24 -45.50
C ARG A 85 -13.62 0.46 -46.28
N ILE A 86 -12.49 0.12 -45.65
CA ILE A 86 -11.41 -0.67 -46.25
C ILE A 86 -11.83 -2.14 -46.35
N VAL A 87 -12.45 -2.69 -45.30
CA VAL A 87 -12.98 -4.06 -45.26
C VAL A 87 -14.09 -4.28 -46.31
N SER A 88 -14.90 -3.25 -46.56
CA SER A 88 -15.97 -3.25 -47.58
C SER A 88 -15.46 -3.36 -49.03
N TRP A 89 -14.20 -2.98 -49.30
CA TRP A 89 -13.59 -3.13 -50.63
C TRP A 89 -12.94 -4.50 -50.84
N MET A 90 -12.28 -5.06 -49.82
CA MET A 90 -11.67 -6.41 -49.89
C MET A 90 -12.72 -7.51 -50.11
N THR A 91 -13.95 -7.30 -49.66
CA THR A 91 -15.05 -8.28 -49.71
C THR A 91 -15.87 -8.30 -51.00
N ARG A 92 -15.53 -7.47 -52.00
CA ARG A 92 -16.31 -7.38 -53.27
C ARG A 92 -15.53 -7.69 -54.56
N GLY A 93 -14.30 -8.19 -54.46
CA GLY A 93 -13.65 -8.91 -55.58
C GLY A 93 -13.35 -8.12 -56.87
N MET A 94 -13.35 -6.78 -56.84
CA MET A 94 -13.08 -5.94 -58.02
C MET A 94 -11.85 -5.06 -57.82
N LEU A 95 -10.71 -5.47 -58.38
CA LEU A 95 -9.48 -4.66 -58.52
C LEU A 95 -8.93 -4.85 -59.94
N PRO A 96 -8.61 -3.76 -60.68
CA PRO A 96 -8.09 -3.85 -62.04
C PRO A 96 -6.61 -4.31 -62.08
N PRO A 97 -6.17 -4.99 -63.16
CA PRO A 97 -4.92 -5.75 -63.19
C PRO A 97 -3.64 -4.91 -63.43
N LEU A 98 -3.48 -3.78 -62.72
CA LEU A 98 -2.31 -2.88 -62.85
C LEU A 98 -1.61 -2.51 -61.52
N LEU A 99 -2.02 -3.09 -60.39
CA LEU A 99 -1.38 -2.87 -59.08
C LEU A 99 -0.63 -4.08 -58.51
N LEU A 100 -0.56 -5.20 -59.24
CA LEU A 100 0.14 -6.40 -58.80
C LEU A 100 1.69 -6.27 -58.73
N PRO A 101 2.38 -5.52 -59.64
CA PRO A 101 3.84 -5.40 -59.59
C PRO A 101 4.37 -4.72 -58.31
N LEU A 102 3.60 -3.80 -57.72
CA LEU A 102 4.01 -3.01 -56.55
C LEU A 102 3.89 -3.77 -55.21
N LEU A 103 3.29 -4.96 -55.21
CA LEU A 103 3.10 -5.80 -54.02
C LEU A 103 4.12 -6.94 -53.90
N LEU A 104 4.76 -7.36 -55.00
CA LEU A 104 5.82 -8.38 -54.97
C LEU A 104 7.22 -7.78 -54.68
N SER A 105 7.44 -6.48 -54.86
CA SER A 105 8.71 -5.81 -54.54
C SER A 105 8.98 -5.64 -53.03
N LEU A 106 8.16 -6.24 -52.16
CA LEU A 106 8.33 -6.28 -50.69
C LEU A 106 8.70 -7.68 -50.17
N LEU A 107 8.99 -8.65 -51.06
CA LEU A 107 9.29 -10.05 -50.71
C LEU A 107 10.65 -10.54 -51.22
N THR A 108 11.64 -9.64 -51.35
CA THR A 108 13.05 -10.02 -51.44
C THR A 108 13.61 -10.32 -50.05
N PRO A 109 14.16 -11.52 -49.76
CA PRO A 109 14.86 -11.75 -48.50
C PRO A 109 16.15 -10.91 -48.48
N LEU A 110 16.30 -10.05 -47.48
CA LEU A 110 17.59 -9.39 -47.21
C LEU A 110 18.63 -10.45 -46.84
N PRO A 111 19.92 -10.27 -47.22
CA PRO A 111 20.98 -11.21 -46.85
C PRO A 111 21.09 -11.27 -45.32
N LEU A 112 21.26 -12.47 -44.78
CA LEU A 112 21.27 -12.73 -43.35
C LEU A 112 22.57 -12.20 -42.71
N VAL A 113 22.64 -10.90 -42.45
CA VAL A 113 23.67 -10.31 -41.60
C VAL A 113 23.48 -10.92 -40.21
N ALA A 114 24.43 -11.77 -39.81
CA ALA A 114 24.43 -12.40 -38.50
C ALA A 114 24.67 -11.33 -37.43
N VAL A 115 23.58 -10.79 -36.87
CA VAL A 115 23.60 -10.01 -35.64
C VAL A 115 24.19 -10.93 -34.55
N PRO A 116 25.33 -10.58 -33.92
CA PRO A 116 25.86 -11.39 -32.84
C PRO A 116 24.85 -11.45 -31.69
N GLY A 117 24.59 -12.65 -31.16
CA GLY A 117 23.69 -12.84 -30.02
C GLY A 117 24.21 -12.05 -28.81
N GLY A 118 23.62 -10.88 -28.56
CA GLY A 118 24.21 -9.84 -27.71
C GLY A 118 23.29 -9.25 -26.65
N ASP A 119 22.02 -9.67 -26.58
CA ASP A 119 21.06 -9.25 -25.54
C ASP A 119 21.31 -9.99 -24.20
N GLY A 120 22.54 -9.89 -23.70
CA GLY A 120 22.75 -9.91 -22.26
C GLY A 120 22.09 -8.67 -21.61
N PRO A 121 21.75 -8.70 -20.32
CA PRO A 121 21.17 -7.54 -19.66
C PRO A 121 22.17 -6.37 -19.71
N VAL A 122 21.85 -5.33 -20.50
CA VAL A 122 22.64 -4.10 -20.55
C VAL A 122 22.73 -3.53 -19.13
N PRO A 123 23.94 -3.37 -18.56
CA PRO A 123 24.08 -2.86 -17.20
C PRO A 123 23.45 -1.47 -17.11
N ALA A 124 22.56 -1.29 -16.14
CA ALA A 124 21.77 -0.08 -16.00
C ALA A 124 22.70 1.14 -15.87
N SER A 125 22.75 1.98 -16.92
CA SER A 125 23.55 3.19 -16.90
C SER A 125 23.11 4.06 -15.72
N PRO A 126 24.05 4.62 -14.94
CA PRO A 126 23.71 5.33 -13.71
C PRO A 126 22.71 6.45 -13.99
N PRO A 127 21.61 6.54 -13.24
CA PRO A 127 20.52 7.47 -13.52
C PRO A 127 21.00 8.92 -13.45
N SER A 128 20.76 9.67 -14.53
CA SER A 128 21.21 11.05 -14.65
C SER A 128 20.49 12.01 -13.68
N ARG A 129 21.07 13.20 -13.46
CA ARG A 129 20.47 14.28 -12.65
C ARG A 129 19.10 14.77 -13.13
N SER A 130 18.74 14.55 -14.41
CA SER A 130 17.42 14.88 -14.94
C SER A 130 16.39 13.75 -14.81
N SER A 131 16.80 12.54 -14.41
CA SER A 131 15.89 11.41 -14.17
C SER A 131 14.98 11.69 -12.95
N PRO A 132 13.67 11.40 -13.02
CA PRO A 132 12.79 11.49 -11.85
C PRO A 132 13.31 10.60 -10.71
N LEU A 133 13.46 11.15 -9.50
CA LEU A 133 14.19 10.47 -8.42
C LEU A 133 13.69 9.05 -8.12
N LEU A 134 12.36 8.89 -8.12
CA LEU A 134 11.64 7.64 -7.86
C LEU A 134 11.04 7.03 -9.15
N ALA A 135 11.88 6.87 -10.17
CA ALA A 135 11.61 5.98 -11.28
C ALA A 135 12.21 4.59 -10.98
N THR A 136 11.46 3.51 -11.26
CA THR A 136 11.88 2.13 -10.96
C THR A 136 13.05 1.65 -11.84
N THR A 137 13.39 2.40 -12.88
CA THR A 137 14.61 2.23 -13.69
C THR A 137 15.90 2.61 -12.95
N ASN A 138 15.81 3.33 -11.84
CA ASN A 138 16.97 3.93 -11.19
C ASN A 138 17.56 3.01 -10.12
N LEU A 139 18.82 2.64 -10.27
CA LEU A 139 19.69 2.18 -9.19
C LEU A 139 20.65 3.32 -8.81
N TRP A 140 20.38 3.99 -7.70
CA TRP A 140 21.24 5.05 -7.17
C TRP A 140 22.43 4.48 -6.37
N THR A 141 23.47 5.28 -6.18
CA THR A 141 24.46 5.08 -5.12
C THR A 141 24.26 6.18 -4.08
N ILE A 142 24.04 5.78 -2.82
CA ILE A 142 23.80 6.70 -1.70
C ILE A 142 24.81 6.37 -0.60
N ARG A 143 25.48 7.39 -0.05
CA ARG A 143 26.37 7.24 1.12
C ARG A 143 25.83 8.06 2.29
N LEU A 144 25.66 7.42 3.43
CA LEU A 144 25.29 8.05 4.69
C LEU A 144 26.54 8.17 5.56
N SER A 145 26.92 9.40 5.93
CA SER A 145 28.12 9.67 6.72
C SER A 145 27.76 10.35 8.04
N PHE A 146 28.16 9.73 9.15
CA PHE A 146 27.83 10.15 10.51
C PHE A 146 29.07 10.54 11.31
N SER A 147 28.94 11.54 12.18
CA SER A 147 29.84 11.67 13.33
C SER A 147 29.59 10.54 14.33
N THR A 148 30.56 10.21 15.18
CA THR A 148 30.42 9.17 16.22
C THR A 148 29.22 9.45 17.15
N GLY A 149 29.03 10.72 17.56
CA GLY A 149 27.88 11.14 18.36
C GLY A 149 26.56 11.06 17.61
N SER A 150 26.53 11.45 16.33
CA SER A 150 25.34 11.32 15.47
C SER A 150 24.93 9.86 15.26
N TRP A 151 25.90 8.95 15.14
CA TRP A 151 25.69 7.51 15.00
C TRP A 151 25.16 6.88 16.30
N ALA A 152 25.77 7.19 17.44
CA ALA A 152 25.28 6.77 18.75
C ALA A 152 23.82 7.24 18.98
N ALA A 153 23.49 8.47 18.58
CA ALA A 153 22.15 9.03 18.68
C ALA A 153 21.09 8.40 17.73
N LEU A 154 21.45 7.44 16.86
CA LEU A 154 20.45 6.59 16.17
C LEU A 154 19.89 5.47 17.06
N ALA A 155 20.59 5.09 18.14
CA ALA A 155 20.18 3.97 18.97
C ALA A 155 18.82 4.27 19.63
N PRO A 156 17.78 3.43 19.45
CA PRO A 156 16.54 3.59 20.19
C PRO A 156 16.78 3.28 21.68
N ASP A 157 16.01 3.94 22.55
CA ASP A 157 16.06 3.76 24.01
C ASP A 157 15.97 2.28 24.40
N GLU A 158 16.54 1.88 25.54
CA GLU A 158 16.72 0.48 25.90
C GLU A 158 15.37 -0.28 26.01
N LYS A 159 14.33 0.43 26.48
CA LYS A 159 12.94 -0.03 26.51
C LYS A 159 12.39 -0.37 25.11
N ALA A 160 12.80 0.40 24.11
CA ALA A 160 12.40 0.25 22.72
C ALA A 160 13.25 -0.82 22.00
N ARG A 161 14.51 -1.02 22.44
CA ARG A 161 15.44 -2.07 21.99
C ARG A 161 14.97 -3.49 22.33
N ARG A 162 14.52 -3.72 23.57
CA ARG A 162 14.05 -5.04 24.04
C ARG A 162 12.74 -5.49 23.38
N GLY A 163 12.01 -4.56 22.77
CA GLY A 163 10.60 -4.72 22.44
C GLY A 163 9.72 -4.93 23.68
N PRO A 164 8.38 -4.91 23.52
CA PRO A 164 7.49 -5.26 24.60
C PRO A 164 7.33 -6.79 24.69
N PRO A 165 7.16 -7.37 25.90
CA PRO A 165 7.18 -8.81 26.10
C PRO A 165 6.09 -9.55 25.29
N PRO A 166 6.36 -10.80 24.87
CA PRO A 166 5.35 -11.65 24.25
C PRO A 166 4.20 -11.88 25.24
N ARG A 167 2.96 -11.74 24.75
CA ARG A 167 1.78 -12.16 25.52
C ARG A 167 1.61 -13.67 25.41
N ARG A 168 1.03 -14.28 26.44
CA ARG A 168 0.55 -15.67 26.36
C ARG A 168 -0.46 -15.81 25.20
N PRO A 169 -0.46 -16.93 24.45
CA PRO A 169 -1.39 -17.14 23.36
C PRO A 169 -2.86 -16.92 23.77
N GLY A 170 -3.65 -16.37 22.84
CA GLY A 170 -5.06 -16.04 23.05
C GLY A 170 -5.36 -14.62 23.57
N TRP A 171 -4.40 -13.93 24.20
CA TRP A 171 -4.66 -12.60 24.76
C TRP A 171 -4.38 -11.46 23.76
N GLY A 172 -5.32 -11.21 22.86
CA GLY A 172 -5.40 -9.93 22.14
C GLY A 172 -5.58 -8.74 23.11
N PRO A 173 -5.29 -7.48 22.70
CA PRO A 173 -5.80 -6.34 23.45
C PRO A 173 -7.34 -6.45 23.50
N PRO A 174 -7.99 -6.07 24.62
CA PRO A 174 -9.44 -5.97 24.63
C PRO A 174 -9.90 -4.93 23.58
N PRO A 175 -11.13 -5.03 23.04
CA PRO A 175 -11.71 -3.96 22.22
C PRO A 175 -11.61 -2.62 22.96
N GLY A 176 -11.15 -1.58 22.27
CA GLY A 176 -10.86 -0.27 22.90
C GLY A 176 -9.57 -0.18 23.72
N GLY A 177 -8.79 -1.26 23.88
CA GLY A 177 -7.49 -1.20 24.55
C GLY A 177 -6.45 -0.37 23.77
N PRO A 178 -5.50 0.30 24.46
CA PRO A 178 -4.49 1.11 23.79
C PRO A 178 -3.65 0.25 22.83
N GLY A 179 -3.50 0.73 21.59
CA GLY A 179 -2.64 0.11 20.59
C GLY A 179 -1.18 0.06 21.06
N ARG A 180 -0.40 -0.90 20.54
CA ARG A 180 1.05 -0.85 20.74
C ARG A 180 1.59 0.35 19.97
N LEU A 181 2.04 1.38 20.68
CA LEU A 181 3.01 2.31 20.13
C LEU A 181 4.21 1.47 19.62
N GLY A 182 4.65 1.76 18.40
CA GLY A 182 5.79 1.09 17.79
C GLY A 182 7.10 1.49 18.47
N VAL A 183 8.21 0.94 17.98
CA VAL A 183 9.54 1.39 18.42
C VAL A 183 9.68 2.87 18.02
N GLU A 184 9.73 3.77 19.01
CA GLU A 184 10.06 5.17 18.77
C GLU A 184 11.56 5.30 18.50
N PHE A 185 11.90 5.93 17.38
CA PHE A 185 13.27 6.08 16.93
C PHE A 185 13.67 7.56 16.97
N PRO A 186 14.77 7.91 17.68
CA PRO A 186 15.25 9.29 17.73
C PRO A 186 15.63 9.79 16.34
N TRP A 187 15.45 11.09 16.12
CA TRP A 187 15.98 11.77 14.94
C TRP A 187 17.37 12.33 15.25
N THR A 188 18.33 12.02 14.39
CA THR A 188 19.68 12.59 14.38
C THR A 188 19.96 13.15 12.98
N HIS A 189 21.19 13.54 12.69
CA HIS A 189 21.60 14.11 11.40
C HIS A 189 22.79 13.35 10.81
N CYS A 190 22.80 13.22 9.49
CA CYS A 190 23.95 12.74 8.72
C CYS A 190 24.21 13.64 7.50
N ARG A 191 25.40 13.47 6.93
CA ARG A 191 25.71 13.91 5.57
C ARG A 191 25.23 12.83 4.60
N VAL A 192 24.52 13.22 3.55
CA VAL A 192 24.06 12.31 2.48
C VAL A 192 24.75 12.68 1.19
N GLU A 193 25.54 11.77 0.64
CA GLU A 193 26.04 11.87 -0.73
C GLU A 193 25.12 11.03 -1.63
N TRP A 194 24.56 11.65 -2.67
CA TRP A 194 23.66 11.01 -3.62
C TRP A 194 23.97 11.56 -5.01
N ASP A 195 24.40 10.71 -5.96
CA ASP A 195 24.61 11.13 -7.36
C ASP A 195 25.55 12.36 -7.50
N GLY A 196 26.65 12.34 -6.73
CA GLY A 196 27.63 13.43 -6.65
C GLY A 196 27.09 14.76 -6.07
N GLU A 197 25.91 14.74 -5.45
CA GLU A 197 25.32 15.87 -4.73
C GLU A 197 25.44 15.57 -3.23
N ALA A 198 26.10 16.46 -2.48
CA ALA A 198 26.31 16.30 -1.04
C ALA A 198 25.34 17.20 -0.27
N LEU A 199 24.53 16.59 0.60
CA LEU A 199 23.58 17.26 1.47
C LEU A 199 24.06 17.14 2.92
N GLU A 200 24.53 18.25 3.49
CA GLU A 200 24.83 18.33 4.92
C GLU A 200 23.54 18.37 5.75
N THR A 201 23.61 17.88 6.99
CA THR A 201 22.52 17.96 7.99
C THR A 201 21.17 17.47 7.44
N VAL A 202 21.14 16.28 6.83
CA VAL A 202 19.88 15.59 6.51
C VAL A 202 19.40 14.89 7.78
N ALA A 203 18.15 15.10 8.19
CA ALA A 203 17.62 14.41 9.35
C ALA A 203 17.35 12.95 9.01
N VAL A 204 17.81 12.04 9.87
CA VAL A 204 17.77 10.59 9.65
C VAL A 204 17.36 9.88 10.92
N ARG A 205 16.65 8.76 10.77
CA ARG A 205 16.38 7.80 11.84
C ARG A 205 16.14 6.39 11.30
N TYR A 206 16.17 5.40 12.18
CA TYR A 206 15.62 4.08 11.89
C TYR A 206 14.08 4.10 11.81
N LYS A 207 13.48 3.04 11.26
CA LYS A 207 12.02 2.89 11.14
C LYS A 207 11.55 1.43 11.21
N GLY A 208 10.25 1.23 11.39
CA GLY A 208 9.61 -0.08 11.31
C GLY A 208 9.80 -0.92 12.58
N ASN A 209 8.91 -1.89 12.77
CA ASN A 209 8.96 -2.78 13.93
C ASN A 209 9.77 -4.04 13.58
N SER A 210 9.17 -4.98 12.84
CA SER A 210 9.79 -6.26 12.46
C SER A 210 11.09 -6.07 11.69
N SER A 211 11.10 -5.19 10.67
CA SER A 211 12.27 -4.96 9.80
C SER A 211 13.44 -4.24 10.47
N PHE A 212 13.25 -3.67 11.67
CA PHE A 212 14.35 -3.21 12.52
C PHE A 212 14.79 -4.29 13.50
N GLY A 213 13.86 -4.85 14.27
CA GLY A 213 14.17 -5.81 15.34
C GLY A 213 14.76 -7.12 14.83
N MET A 214 14.25 -7.65 13.71
CA MET A 214 14.76 -8.88 13.09
C MET A 214 16.12 -8.70 12.41
N SER A 215 16.61 -7.46 12.26
CA SER A 215 17.97 -7.17 11.79
C SER A 215 19.02 -7.17 12.90
N GLY A 216 18.67 -7.58 14.14
CA GLY A 216 19.60 -7.81 15.26
C GLY A 216 20.61 -6.68 15.47
N ASP A 217 21.90 -7.02 15.56
CA ASP A 217 23.01 -6.06 15.59
C ASP A 217 23.62 -5.76 14.19
N GLY A 218 23.10 -6.38 13.13
CA GLY A 218 23.58 -6.20 11.76
C GLY A 218 23.33 -4.80 11.19
N LEU A 219 24.24 -4.30 10.35
CA LEU A 219 24.22 -2.91 9.86
C LEU A 219 23.11 -2.61 8.83
N LYS A 220 22.56 -3.62 8.14
CA LYS A 220 21.48 -3.45 7.14
C LYS A 220 20.11 -3.14 7.77
N LYS A 221 20.01 -1.97 8.40
CA LYS A 221 18.82 -1.44 9.05
C LYS A 221 17.99 -0.57 8.10
N PRO A 222 16.65 -0.52 8.24
CA PRO A 222 15.80 0.37 7.44
C PRO A 222 15.82 1.80 8.00
N PHE A 223 15.96 2.79 7.12
CA PHE A 223 16.04 4.21 7.50
C PHE A 223 14.81 5.00 7.01
N LYS A 224 14.61 6.19 7.60
CA LYS A 224 13.83 7.28 7.01
C LYS A 224 14.70 8.54 6.97
N LEU A 225 14.73 9.20 5.81
CA LEU A 225 15.33 10.51 5.60
C LEU A 225 14.23 11.60 5.61
N ASP A 226 14.59 12.77 6.12
CA ASP A 226 13.77 13.98 6.15
C ASP A 226 14.67 15.18 5.83
N PHE A 227 14.58 15.65 4.58
CA PHE A 227 15.45 16.70 4.06
C PHE A 227 15.09 18.08 4.65
N ASN A 228 13.83 18.25 5.05
CA ASN A 228 13.26 19.50 5.55
C ASN A 228 13.49 19.65 7.06
N ARG A 229 13.38 18.59 7.86
CA ARG A 229 13.57 18.64 9.33
C ARG A 229 14.97 19.10 9.75
N GLY A 230 16.01 18.73 9.00
CA GLY A 230 17.39 19.17 9.25
C GLY A 230 17.79 20.51 8.58
N ALA A 231 16.96 21.02 7.66
CA ALA A 231 17.14 22.31 7.01
C ALA A 231 15.77 22.84 6.54
N PRO A 232 15.06 23.64 7.35
CA PRO A 232 13.68 24.03 7.08
C PRO A 232 13.48 24.67 5.70
N GLY A 233 12.51 24.14 4.96
CA GLY A 233 12.20 24.56 3.58
C GLY A 233 12.95 23.80 2.48
N ARG A 234 13.98 23.00 2.80
CA ARG A 234 14.68 22.17 1.81
C ARG A 234 13.81 21.00 1.34
N SER A 235 13.75 20.82 0.02
CA SER A 235 13.16 19.66 -0.67
C SER A 235 14.20 19.08 -1.62
N PHE A 236 14.50 17.79 -1.55
CA PHE A 236 15.54 17.17 -2.38
C PHE A 236 14.93 16.65 -3.69
N ARG A 237 15.27 17.30 -4.81
CA ARG A 237 14.71 17.03 -6.16
C ARG A 237 13.17 16.88 -6.16
N GLY A 238 12.51 17.63 -5.26
CA GLY A 238 11.05 17.65 -5.07
C GLY A 238 10.48 16.72 -4.01
N ILE A 239 11.29 15.95 -3.27
CA ILE A 239 10.85 15.06 -2.20
C ILE A 239 11.33 15.59 -0.84
N ASP A 240 10.41 15.66 0.12
CA ASP A 240 10.69 16.20 1.46
C ASP A 240 11.12 15.10 2.43
N LYS A 241 10.50 13.91 2.35
CA LYS A 241 10.87 12.72 3.14
C LYS A 241 10.83 11.44 2.31
N LEU A 242 11.72 10.50 2.64
CA LEU A 242 11.89 9.24 1.93
C LEU A 242 12.14 8.07 2.89
N SER A 243 11.56 6.91 2.61
CA SER A 243 11.88 5.65 3.30
C SER A 243 12.97 4.90 2.53
N LEU A 244 13.99 4.41 3.24
CA LEU A 244 14.95 3.43 2.73
C LEU A 244 14.60 2.07 3.34
N ASN A 245 13.94 1.22 2.55
CA ASN A 245 13.53 -0.12 2.94
C ASN A 245 14.70 -1.10 2.74
N ASN A 246 15.08 -1.82 3.78
CA ASN A 246 16.16 -2.82 3.77
C ASN A 246 15.75 -4.16 3.13
N ASN A 247 14.59 -4.21 2.47
CA ASN A 247 14.01 -5.39 1.84
C ASN A 247 13.91 -6.62 2.77
N PHE A 248 13.67 -6.38 4.06
CA PHE A 248 13.45 -7.45 5.03
C PHE A 248 12.29 -8.36 4.59
N ASN A 249 12.48 -9.68 4.71
CA ASN A 249 11.57 -10.73 4.27
C ASN A 249 11.16 -10.68 2.77
N ASP A 250 11.93 -10.00 1.92
CA ASP A 250 11.82 -10.11 0.47
C ASP A 250 13.04 -10.84 -0.13
N ALA A 251 12.92 -12.16 -0.29
CA ALA A 251 13.95 -12.99 -0.94
C ALA A 251 14.17 -12.66 -2.43
N THR A 252 13.34 -11.80 -3.04
CA THR A 252 13.54 -11.29 -4.40
C THR A 252 14.21 -9.93 -4.46
N GLN A 253 14.12 -9.11 -3.40
CA GLN A 253 14.47 -7.69 -3.38
C GLN A 253 13.64 -6.80 -4.35
N LEU A 254 12.49 -7.28 -4.86
CA LEU A 254 11.72 -6.64 -5.94
C LEU A 254 10.23 -6.44 -5.63
N ARG A 255 9.65 -7.16 -4.67
CA ARG A 255 8.18 -7.31 -4.51
C ARG A 255 7.48 -5.98 -4.34
N GLU A 256 8.02 -5.13 -3.49
CA GLU A 256 7.44 -3.84 -3.18
C GLU A 256 7.39 -2.91 -4.42
N ALA A 257 8.44 -2.92 -5.25
CA ALA A 257 8.49 -2.12 -6.46
C ALA A 257 7.52 -2.64 -7.54
N VAL A 258 7.48 -3.95 -7.78
CA VAL A 258 6.54 -4.58 -8.74
C VAL A 258 5.09 -4.41 -8.26
N ALA A 259 4.84 -4.57 -6.96
CA ALA A 259 3.51 -4.38 -6.37
C ALA A 259 3.05 -2.93 -6.48
N PHE A 260 3.89 -1.93 -6.16
CA PHE A 260 3.49 -0.53 -6.33
C PHE A 260 3.36 -0.13 -7.81
N GLU A 261 4.11 -0.73 -8.74
CA GLU A 261 3.81 -0.59 -10.19
C GLU A 261 2.41 -1.11 -10.53
N ALA A 262 2.01 -2.29 -10.03
CA ALA A 262 0.68 -2.85 -10.24
C ALA A 262 -0.43 -2.00 -9.58
N CYS A 263 -0.23 -1.52 -8.35
CA CYS A 263 -1.16 -0.62 -7.66
C CYS A 263 -1.37 0.68 -8.44
N ARG A 264 -0.30 1.35 -8.90
CA ARG A 264 -0.40 2.57 -9.72
C ARG A 264 -1.07 2.26 -11.07
N ALA A 265 -0.79 1.12 -11.69
CA ALA A 265 -1.43 0.68 -12.93
C ALA A 265 -2.94 0.35 -12.77
N ALA A 266 -3.37 -0.05 -11.56
CA ALA A 266 -4.77 -0.25 -11.20
C ALA A 266 -5.52 1.07 -10.88
N GLY A 267 -4.81 2.21 -10.85
CA GLY A 267 -5.35 3.51 -10.49
C GLY A 267 -5.39 3.80 -8.98
N LEU A 268 -4.67 3.03 -8.15
CA LEU A 268 -4.55 3.33 -6.72
C LEU A 268 -3.55 4.46 -6.46
N PRO A 269 -3.82 5.33 -5.47
CA PRO A 269 -2.84 6.29 -4.96
C PRO A 269 -1.79 5.51 -4.16
N ALA A 270 -0.71 5.10 -4.83
CA ALA A 270 0.33 4.24 -4.26
C ALA A 270 1.74 4.86 -4.45
N PRO A 271 2.63 4.77 -3.45
CA PRO A 271 3.99 5.33 -3.48
C PRO A 271 4.77 5.04 -4.77
N ARG A 272 5.59 5.98 -5.22
CA ARG A 272 6.66 5.72 -6.20
C ARG A 272 7.87 5.06 -5.55
N THR A 273 8.67 4.37 -6.37
CA THR A 273 9.85 3.62 -5.92
C THR A 273 11.04 3.73 -6.86
N ALA A 274 12.23 3.56 -6.30
CA ALA A 274 13.52 3.36 -6.98
C ALA A 274 14.39 2.42 -6.12
N PHE A 275 15.62 2.13 -6.55
CA PHE A 275 16.58 1.33 -5.79
C PHE A 275 17.84 2.12 -5.45
N ALA A 276 18.60 1.65 -4.46
CA ALA A 276 19.96 2.13 -4.22
C ALA A 276 20.90 1.03 -3.69
N ARG A 277 22.17 1.08 -4.13
CA ARG A 277 23.32 0.58 -3.37
C ARG A 277 23.57 1.57 -2.21
N LEU A 278 23.37 1.14 -0.96
CA LEU A 278 23.52 2.01 0.22
C LEU A 278 24.87 1.77 0.91
N TYR A 279 25.60 2.85 1.22
CA TYR A 279 26.90 2.79 1.92
C TYR A 279 26.86 3.61 3.22
N LEU A 280 27.68 3.22 4.20
CA LEU A 280 27.77 3.81 5.53
C LEU A 280 29.20 4.21 5.87
N SER A 281 29.37 5.44 6.37
CA SER A 281 30.60 5.87 7.08
C SER A 281 30.25 6.36 8.47
N VAL A 282 31.06 5.99 9.46
CA VAL A 282 30.97 6.49 10.84
C VAL A 282 32.37 6.93 11.26
N GLN A 283 32.51 8.21 11.60
CA GLN A 283 33.77 8.85 11.96
C GLN A 283 34.52 8.04 13.04
N GLY A 284 35.73 7.60 12.71
CA GLY A 284 36.60 6.81 13.60
C GLY A 284 36.31 5.30 13.66
N GLU A 285 35.20 4.82 13.10
CA GLU A 285 34.85 3.39 13.11
C GLU A 285 34.96 2.70 11.74
N ARG A 286 34.38 3.30 10.69
CA ARG A 286 34.19 2.64 9.38
C ARG A 286 34.02 3.67 8.26
N THR A 287 34.51 3.34 7.07
CA THR A 287 34.48 4.23 5.90
C THR A 287 33.91 3.48 4.70
N ASN A 288 32.81 4.00 4.14
CA ASN A 288 32.18 3.49 2.92
C ASN A 288 31.82 1.97 2.96
N GLU A 289 31.38 1.48 4.12
CA GLU A 289 30.88 0.12 4.32
C GLU A 289 29.62 -0.12 3.47
N TYR A 290 29.57 -1.20 2.67
CA TYR A 290 28.38 -1.50 1.87
C TYR A 290 27.29 -2.14 2.75
N LEU A 291 26.12 -1.51 2.82
CA LEU A 291 24.97 -2.03 3.57
C LEU A 291 24.06 -2.95 2.74
N GLY A 292 24.30 -3.07 1.43
CA GLY A 292 23.45 -3.86 0.54
C GLY A 292 22.46 -3.04 -0.29
N LEU A 293 21.52 -3.75 -0.92
CA LEU A 293 20.47 -3.22 -1.77
C LEU A 293 19.26 -2.75 -0.95
N TYR A 294 18.77 -1.55 -1.26
CA TYR A 294 17.61 -0.92 -0.62
C TYR A 294 16.56 -0.49 -1.65
N THR A 295 15.28 -0.65 -1.30
CA THR A 295 14.16 -0.02 -2.02
C THR A 295 13.89 1.37 -1.43
N LEU A 296 13.87 2.39 -2.28
CA LEU A 296 13.48 3.76 -1.93
C LEU A 296 11.97 3.88 -2.11
N VAL A 297 11.24 4.30 -1.07
CA VAL A 297 9.77 4.41 -1.08
C VAL A 297 9.33 5.83 -0.72
N GLU A 298 8.48 6.41 -1.56
CA GLU A 298 7.92 7.76 -1.41
C GLU A 298 7.20 7.99 -0.08
N GLY A 299 7.33 9.18 0.50
CA GLY A 299 6.56 9.59 1.67
C GLY A 299 5.09 9.84 1.36
N VAL A 300 4.18 9.06 1.96
CA VAL A 300 2.75 9.38 2.03
C VAL A 300 2.55 10.57 2.97
N GLU A 301 2.59 11.77 2.40
CA GLU A 301 2.49 13.06 3.12
C GLU A 301 1.97 14.18 2.20
N GLY A 302 1.97 15.44 2.67
CA GLY A 302 1.33 16.57 2.00
C GLY A 302 1.70 16.87 0.53
N ARG A 303 2.80 16.35 -0.03
CA ARG A 303 3.04 16.39 -1.49
C ARG A 303 2.26 15.30 -2.22
N PHE A 304 2.44 14.05 -1.81
CA PHE A 304 1.71 12.88 -2.31
C PHE A 304 0.19 13.10 -2.26
N LEU A 305 -0.31 13.66 -1.15
CA LEU A 305 -1.74 14.00 -1.00
C LEU A 305 -2.21 15.03 -2.05
N LYS A 306 -1.45 16.11 -2.29
CA LYS A 306 -1.76 17.07 -3.37
C LYS A 306 -1.74 16.40 -4.76
N GLU A 307 -0.77 15.53 -5.02
CA GLU A 307 -0.60 14.89 -6.33
C GLU A 307 -1.80 13.97 -6.66
N HIS A 308 -2.20 13.11 -5.71
CA HIS A 308 -3.30 12.15 -5.90
C HIS A 308 -4.70 12.73 -5.63
N PHE A 309 -4.91 13.44 -4.51
CA PHE A 309 -6.23 13.89 -4.04
C PHE A 309 -6.52 15.39 -4.29
N LYS A 310 -5.59 16.11 -4.93
CA LYS A 310 -5.66 17.56 -5.24
C LYS A 310 -5.74 18.48 -4.02
N THR A 311 -5.67 17.93 -2.81
CA THR A 311 -5.57 18.64 -1.53
C THR A 311 -4.68 17.88 -0.56
N LYS A 312 -4.04 18.60 0.37
CA LYS A 312 -3.44 17.99 1.57
C LYS A 312 -4.20 18.28 2.87
N LYS A 313 -5.29 19.06 2.81
CA LYS A 313 -6.15 19.33 3.96
C LYS A 313 -7.06 18.12 4.19
N GLY A 314 -6.99 17.50 5.36
CA GLY A 314 -7.75 16.31 5.71
C GLY A 314 -7.14 15.57 6.88
N LEU A 315 -7.72 14.41 7.20
CA LEU A 315 -7.23 13.50 8.23
C LEU A 315 -6.44 12.37 7.56
N LEU A 316 -5.11 12.34 7.74
CA LEU A 316 -4.23 11.26 7.29
C LEU A 316 -3.86 10.35 8.47
N LEU A 317 -4.23 9.08 8.37
CA LEU A 317 -4.03 8.02 9.36
C LEU A 317 -3.05 6.97 8.82
N LYS A 318 -2.24 6.33 9.68
CA LYS A 318 -1.60 5.03 9.37
C LYS A 318 -1.96 4.03 10.49
N PRO A 319 -3.05 3.27 10.34
CA PRO A 319 -3.54 2.40 11.39
C PRO A 319 -2.62 1.22 11.72
N ASP A 320 -2.65 0.77 12.97
CA ASP A 320 -1.94 -0.42 13.45
C ASP A 320 -2.92 -1.45 14.01
N ARG A 321 -2.87 -2.69 13.48
CA ARG A 321 -3.69 -3.84 13.89
C ARG A 321 -5.20 -3.55 13.83
N LEU A 322 -5.60 -2.93 12.73
CA LEU A 322 -6.98 -2.58 12.40
C LEU A 322 -7.37 -3.28 11.09
N ARG A 323 -8.04 -4.43 11.25
CA ARG A 323 -8.60 -5.24 10.16
C ARG A 323 -9.94 -4.73 9.64
N THR A 324 -10.41 -3.62 10.18
CA THR A 324 -11.61 -2.89 9.76
C THR A 324 -11.48 -1.46 10.27
N LEU A 325 -12.36 -0.55 9.84
CA LEU A 325 -12.47 0.78 10.43
C LEU A 325 -13.29 0.67 11.73
N GLU A 326 -12.66 0.09 12.77
CA GLU A 326 -13.19 -0.12 14.13
C GLU A 326 -13.72 1.17 14.77
N TYR A 327 -14.94 1.12 15.30
CA TYR A 327 -15.54 2.18 16.10
C TYR A 327 -15.09 2.06 17.56
N LEU A 328 -14.53 3.14 18.10
CA LEU A 328 -13.89 3.21 19.43
C LEU A 328 -14.62 4.19 20.37
N GLY A 329 -15.91 4.41 20.13
CA GLY A 329 -16.72 5.44 20.82
C GLY A 329 -16.67 6.81 20.14
N GLU A 330 -17.25 7.81 20.80
CA GLU A 330 -17.30 9.21 20.33
C GLU A 330 -16.06 10.04 20.75
N GLY A 331 -15.21 9.51 21.63
CA GLY A 331 -14.00 10.18 22.10
C GLY A 331 -12.83 10.02 21.13
N TRP A 332 -12.36 11.12 20.53
CA TRP A 332 -11.25 11.08 19.56
C TRP A 332 -9.94 10.51 20.13
N GLU A 333 -9.69 10.68 21.44
CA GLU A 333 -8.49 10.17 22.12
C GLU A 333 -8.29 8.66 21.88
N SER A 334 -9.36 7.86 21.99
CA SER A 334 -9.34 6.41 21.75
C SER A 334 -8.81 6.03 20.36
N TYR A 335 -9.01 6.89 19.36
CA TYR A 335 -8.55 6.66 17.99
C TYR A 335 -7.07 6.96 17.81
N THR A 336 -6.50 7.92 18.56
CA THR A 336 -5.15 8.44 18.31
C THR A 336 -4.07 7.35 18.30
N ASN A 337 -4.06 6.48 19.31
CA ASN A 337 -3.07 5.39 19.45
C ASN A 337 -3.26 4.25 18.42
N ARG A 338 -4.50 4.02 17.97
CA ARG A 338 -4.86 2.91 17.04
C ARG A 338 -4.70 3.32 15.57
N TYR A 339 -5.17 4.52 15.22
CA TYR A 339 -5.17 5.05 13.86
C TYR A 339 -3.96 5.94 13.52
N GLN A 340 -3.27 6.45 14.55
CA GLN A 340 -2.03 7.21 14.46
C GLN A 340 -2.06 8.34 13.40
N PRO A 341 -2.79 9.46 13.64
CA PRO A 341 -2.79 10.62 12.74
C PRO A 341 -1.36 11.14 12.47
N LYS A 342 -1.11 11.61 11.25
CA LYS A 342 0.24 12.02 10.78
C LYS A 342 0.46 13.53 10.65
N GLU A 343 -0.61 14.31 10.64
CA GLU A 343 -0.62 15.77 10.76
C GLU A 343 -1.67 16.16 11.82
N ALA A 344 -1.70 17.42 12.25
CA ALA A 344 -2.73 17.91 13.18
C ALA A 344 -4.14 17.78 12.55
N VAL A 345 -5.11 17.30 13.33
CA VAL A 345 -6.46 17.02 12.83
C VAL A 345 -7.23 18.32 12.57
N PRO A 346 -7.75 18.56 11.35
CA PRO A 346 -8.61 19.71 11.09
C PRO A 346 -9.95 19.56 11.85
N ALA A 347 -10.40 20.63 12.51
CA ALA A 347 -11.58 20.58 13.38
C ALA A 347 -12.85 20.07 12.68
N GLY A 348 -13.49 19.05 13.27
CA GLY A 348 -14.68 18.39 12.73
C GLY A 348 -14.37 17.14 11.90
N GLU A 349 -13.14 16.97 11.41
CA GLU A 349 -12.74 15.78 10.65
C GLU A 349 -12.64 14.53 11.54
N GLU A 350 -12.35 14.71 12.84
CA GLU A 350 -12.46 13.65 13.85
C GLU A 350 -13.89 13.11 13.94
N ARG A 351 -14.90 14.00 14.06
CA ARG A 351 -16.32 13.60 14.14
C ARG A 351 -16.81 12.95 12.85
N ARG A 352 -16.35 13.43 11.68
CA ARG A 352 -16.63 12.78 10.38
C ARG A 352 -16.09 11.35 10.31
N PHE A 353 -14.87 11.13 10.82
CA PHE A 353 -14.27 9.79 10.81
C PHE A 353 -14.95 8.84 11.80
N ILE A 354 -15.27 9.33 13.01
CA ILE A 354 -16.06 8.61 14.02
C ILE A 354 -17.44 8.21 13.46
N ALA A 355 -18.12 9.10 12.72
CA ALA A 355 -19.39 8.77 12.08
C ALA A 355 -19.27 7.68 10.98
N LEU A 356 -18.13 7.63 10.27
CA LEU A 356 -17.84 6.56 9.30
C LEU A 356 -17.59 5.21 10.00
N THR A 357 -16.76 5.16 11.04
CA THR A 357 -16.50 3.92 11.79
C THR A 357 -17.79 3.42 12.46
N ARG A 358 -18.60 4.32 13.03
CA ARG A 358 -19.90 4.01 13.64
C ARG A 358 -20.90 3.44 12.64
N LEU A 359 -20.99 4.00 11.43
CA LEU A 359 -21.82 3.46 10.34
C LEU A 359 -21.47 2.01 10.03
N ILE A 360 -20.18 1.74 9.79
CA ILE A 360 -19.67 0.41 9.44
C ILE A 360 -19.93 -0.60 10.58
N ALA A 361 -19.75 -0.16 11.82
CA ALA A 361 -19.95 -0.97 13.01
C ALA A 361 -21.44 -1.29 13.29
N GLN A 362 -22.32 -0.29 13.28
CA GLN A 362 -23.63 -0.35 13.96
C GLN A 362 -24.86 -0.20 13.06
N ALA A 363 -24.78 0.42 11.89
CA ALA A 363 -25.95 0.61 11.04
C ALA A 363 -26.40 -0.70 10.38
N ASP A 364 -27.69 -0.84 10.06
CA ASP A 364 -28.20 -1.92 9.22
C ASP A 364 -27.67 -1.83 7.77
N ASP A 365 -27.93 -2.84 6.93
CA ASP A 365 -27.37 -2.91 5.58
C ASP A 365 -28.04 -1.93 4.59
N ALA A 366 -29.28 -1.49 4.83
CA ALA A 366 -29.95 -0.48 3.99
C ALA A 366 -29.37 0.93 4.25
N THR A 367 -29.14 1.24 5.53
CA THR A 367 -28.49 2.47 5.99
C THR A 367 -27.00 2.48 5.59
N LEU A 368 -26.30 1.34 5.64
CA LEU A 368 -24.95 1.22 5.08
C LEU A 368 -24.95 1.48 3.57
N ALA A 369 -25.88 0.86 2.82
CA ALA A 369 -25.96 0.98 1.37
C ALA A 369 -26.20 2.43 0.90
N SER A 370 -27.02 3.19 1.62
CA SER A 370 -27.34 4.59 1.30
C SER A 370 -26.25 5.58 1.76
N GLU A 371 -25.69 5.42 2.97
CA GLU A 371 -24.78 6.41 3.55
C GLU A 371 -23.29 6.17 3.26
N LEU A 372 -22.84 4.91 3.11
CA LEU A 372 -21.42 4.60 2.90
C LEU A 372 -20.85 5.22 1.62
N PRO A 373 -21.54 5.22 0.45
CA PRO A 373 -21.04 5.83 -0.78
C PRO A 373 -20.79 7.34 -0.68
N ALA A 374 -21.38 8.03 0.30
CA ALA A 374 -21.15 9.46 0.55
C ALA A 374 -19.91 9.72 1.43
N ARG A 375 -19.46 8.73 2.21
CA ARG A 375 -18.37 8.86 3.19
C ARG A 375 -17.08 8.15 2.79
N LEU A 376 -17.17 7.06 2.04
CA LEU A 376 -16.05 6.26 1.54
C LEU A 376 -16.05 6.23 0.01
N ASP A 377 -14.86 6.35 -0.59
CA ASP A 377 -14.67 6.08 -2.02
C ASP A 377 -14.66 4.56 -2.24
N LEU A 378 -15.84 4.01 -2.56
CA LEU A 378 -16.01 2.58 -2.84
C LEU A 378 -15.20 2.11 -4.04
N GLU A 379 -14.98 2.95 -5.05
CA GLU A 379 -14.21 2.59 -6.24
C GLU A 379 -12.70 2.49 -5.93
N ASN A 380 -12.18 3.38 -5.07
CA ASN A 380 -10.87 3.21 -4.45
C ASN A 380 -10.82 1.95 -3.55
N PHE A 381 -11.81 1.74 -2.70
CA PHE A 381 -11.82 0.63 -1.75
C PHE A 381 -11.85 -0.75 -2.44
N PHE A 382 -12.70 -0.93 -3.45
CA PHE A 382 -12.76 -2.19 -4.22
C PHE A 382 -11.42 -2.47 -4.91
N ARG A 383 -10.77 -1.44 -5.49
CA ARG A 383 -9.42 -1.57 -6.07
C ARG A 383 -8.38 -1.94 -5.02
N TYR A 384 -8.44 -1.31 -3.85
CA TYR A 384 -7.50 -1.55 -2.77
C TYR A 384 -7.58 -3.00 -2.27
N VAL A 385 -8.80 -3.51 -2.00
CA VAL A 385 -9.02 -4.90 -1.61
C VAL A 385 -8.61 -5.85 -2.73
N ALA A 386 -9.08 -5.62 -3.96
CA ALA A 386 -8.81 -6.50 -5.10
C ALA A 386 -7.32 -6.64 -5.39
N VAL A 387 -6.57 -5.53 -5.51
CA VAL A 387 -5.12 -5.58 -5.80
C VAL A 387 -4.33 -6.20 -4.64
N THR A 388 -4.70 -5.90 -3.38
CA THR A 388 -4.01 -6.46 -2.21
C THR A 388 -4.20 -7.99 -2.13
N ALA A 389 -5.38 -8.49 -2.49
CA ALA A 389 -5.70 -9.93 -2.51
C ALA A 389 -5.20 -10.65 -3.78
N LEU A 390 -5.21 -9.99 -4.95
CA LEU A 390 -4.58 -10.48 -6.18
C LEU A 390 -3.09 -10.75 -5.93
N LEU A 391 -2.40 -9.75 -5.36
CA LEU A 391 -0.98 -9.83 -4.99
C LEU A 391 -0.74 -10.58 -3.67
N ALA A 392 -1.77 -11.12 -3.01
CA ALA A 392 -1.65 -11.89 -1.76
C ALA A 392 -0.75 -11.24 -0.68
N ASN A 393 -0.87 -9.92 -0.47
CA ASN A 393 -0.19 -9.24 0.63
C ASN A 393 -1.05 -9.32 1.90
N TYR A 394 -0.75 -10.26 2.80
CA TYR A 394 -1.54 -10.48 4.02
C TYR A 394 -0.99 -9.78 5.29
N ASP A 395 0.17 -9.11 5.25
CA ASP A 395 0.53 -8.13 6.29
C ASP A 395 -0.16 -6.78 6.04
N SER A 396 -1.46 -6.80 5.75
CA SER A 396 -2.24 -5.65 5.26
C SER A 396 -3.61 -5.58 5.94
N PHE A 397 -4.47 -4.63 5.53
CA PHE A 397 -5.86 -4.51 5.98
C PHE A 397 -6.67 -5.82 5.88
N ILE A 398 -6.44 -6.65 4.85
CA ILE A 398 -7.16 -7.91 4.64
C ILE A 398 -6.58 -9.09 5.45
N GLY A 399 -5.51 -8.88 6.23
CA GLY A 399 -4.87 -9.92 7.05
C GLY A 399 -4.56 -9.44 8.47
N ASN A 400 -3.36 -8.90 8.72
CA ASN A 400 -2.97 -8.46 10.07
C ASN A 400 -3.58 -7.10 10.50
N GLY A 401 -4.15 -6.33 9.59
CA GLY A 401 -4.61 -4.96 9.86
C GLY A 401 -3.48 -3.93 9.94
N HIS A 402 -2.33 -4.19 9.30
CA HIS A 402 -1.22 -3.24 9.16
C HIS A 402 -1.20 -2.58 7.76
N ASN A 403 -0.22 -1.72 7.52
CA ASN A 403 0.31 -1.39 6.18
C ASN A 403 -0.72 -0.85 5.17
N TYR A 404 -1.55 0.06 5.65
CA TYR A 404 -2.27 1.02 4.82
C TYR A 404 -2.19 2.41 5.44
N TYR A 405 -2.38 3.43 4.62
CA TYR A 405 -2.84 4.72 5.10
C TYR A 405 -4.32 4.89 4.75
N PHE A 406 -5.04 5.65 5.55
CA PHE A 406 -6.38 6.12 5.24
C PHE A 406 -6.36 7.65 5.20
N PHE A 407 -6.88 8.24 4.14
CA PHE A 407 -6.98 9.69 4.00
C PHE A 407 -8.43 10.12 3.79
N GLN A 408 -8.92 11.01 4.66
CA GLN A 408 -10.21 11.68 4.53
C GLN A 408 -9.96 13.15 4.18
N PRO A 409 -10.18 13.59 2.93
CA PRO A 409 -10.04 14.98 2.53
C PRO A 409 -11.04 15.86 3.31
N ALA A 410 -10.58 17.04 3.72
CA ALA A 410 -11.37 17.94 4.56
C ALA A 410 -12.58 18.51 3.82
N GLY A 411 -13.64 18.88 4.57
CA GLY A 411 -14.80 19.59 4.02
C GLY A 411 -15.73 18.73 3.18
N GLY A 412 -15.92 17.47 3.57
CA GLY A 412 -16.89 16.55 2.94
C GLY A 412 -16.29 15.56 1.92
N GLY A 413 -15.00 15.65 1.60
CA GLY A 413 -14.36 14.70 0.68
C GLY A 413 -14.36 13.25 1.20
N LYS A 414 -14.59 12.29 0.32
CA LYS A 414 -14.70 10.86 0.67
C LYS A 414 -13.37 10.28 1.16
N GLY A 415 -13.42 9.42 2.17
CA GLY A 415 -12.27 8.68 2.65
C GLY A 415 -11.74 7.68 1.61
N ALA A 416 -10.43 7.46 1.59
CA ALA A 416 -9.75 6.57 0.64
C ALA A 416 -8.57 5.83 1.29
N PHE A 417 -8.31 4.62 0.80
CA PHE A 417 -7.19 3.77 1.17
C PHE A 417 -5.99 3.99 0.24
N ILE A 418 -4.79 3.92 0.84
CA ILE A 418 -3.48 4.12 0.21
C ILE A 418 -2.61 2.90 0.57
N PRO A 419 -2.13 2.12 -0.42
CA PRO A 419 -1.20 1.00 -0.21
C PRO A 419 0.12 1.41 0.48
N TRP A 420 0.65 0.55 1.36
CA TRP A 420 1.94 0.72 2.02
C TRP A 420 2.59 -0.64 2.35
N ASP A 421 3.92 -0.70 2.57
CA ASP A 421 4.75 -1.90 2.89
C ASP A 421 4.29 -3.17 2.13
N PHE A 422 4.74 -3.31 0.87
CA PHE A 422 4.43 -4.45 -0.01
C PHE A 422 5.61 -5.44 -0.19
N ASN A 423 6.58 -5.43 0.74
CA ASN A 423 7.69 -6.39 0.79
C ASN A 423 7.21 -7.85 0.94
N GLU A 424 6.11 -8.08 1.66
CA GLU A 424 5.53 -9.43 1.90
C GLU A 424 4.42 -9.81 0.90
N ALA A 425 4.29 -9.06 -0.19
CA ALA A 425 3.40 -9.38 -1.30
C ALA A 425 3.87 -10.61 -2.10
N PHE A 426 3.10 -10.99 -3.12
CA PHE A 426 3.28 -12.20 -3.93
C PHE A 426 3.37 -13.45 -3.06
N GLY A 427 2.52 -13.57 -2.04
CA GLY A 427 2.52 -14.71 -1.11
C GLY A 427 3.76 -14.78 -0.19
N GLY A 428 4.44 -13.65 0.06
CA GLY A 428 5.61 -13.58 0.94
C GLY A 428 5.28 -13.57 2.44
N HIS A 429 4.02 -13.35 2.83
CA HIS A 429 3.66 -13.21 4.23
C HIS A 429 3.71 -14.56 4.99
N PRO A 430 4.62 -14.75 5.96
CA PRO A 430 4.91 -16.08 6.48
C PRO A 430 3.78 -16.64 7.35
N MET A 431 2.93 -15.81 7.98
CA MET A 431 1.81 -16.31 8.78
C MET A 431 0.64 -16.80 7.92
N ALA A 432 0.54 -16.38 6.65
CA ALA A 432 -0.56 -16.76 5.75
C ALA A 432 -0.33 -18.10 5.00
N GLY A 433 0.83 -18.75 5.20
CA GLY A 433 1.14 -20.06 4.64
C GLY A 433 2.53 -20.14 4.02
N THR A 434 2.71 -21.09 3.10
CA THR A 434 3.73 -21.06 2.04
C THR A 434 3.30 -20.08 0.92
N ARG A 435 4.14 -19.87 -0.09
CA ARG A 435 3.76 -19.07 -1.27
C ARG A 435 2.68 -19.81 -2.06
N ARG A 436 2.82 -21.13 -2.22
CA ARG A 436 1.85 -21.99 -2.93
C ARG A 436 0.48 -22.03 -2.25
N ASP A 437 0.42 -22.08 -0.92
CA ASP A 437 -0.82 -21.93 -0.16
C ASP A 437 -1.50 -20.60 -0.53
N GLN A 438 -0.75 -19.50 -0.43
CA GLN A 438 -1.24 -18.14 -0.71
C GLN A 438 -1.60 -17.90 -2.18
N ALA A 439 -1.03 -18.65 -3.11
CA ALA A 439 -1.45 -18.63 -4.51
C ALA A 439 -2.86 -19.22 -4.69
N GLY A 440 -3.33 -20.08 -3.78
CA GLY A 440 -4.63 -20.73 -3.81
C GLY A 440 -5.75 -20.01 -3.04
N TRP A 441 -5.45 -18.99 -2.25
CA TRP A 441 -6.45 -18.31 -1.41
C TRP A 441 -7.48 -17.51 -2.23
N SER A 442 -8.75 -17.59 -1.80
CA SER A 442 -9.88 -16.97 -2.51
C SER A 442 -9.70 -15.47 -2.79
N ILE A 443 -10.12 -15.03 -3.98
CA ILE A 443 -10.30 -13.61 -4.31
C ILE A 443 -11.71 -13.11 -4.02
N LEU A 444 -12.71 -14.01 -4.01
CA LEU A 444 -14.11 -13.69 -3.69
C LEU A 444 -14.36 -13.57 -2.18
N HIS A 445 -13.56 -14.27 -1.36
CA HIS A 445 -13.49 -14.15 0.09
C HIS A 445 -12.07 -13.72 0.52
N PRO A 446 -11.65 -12.47 0.23
CA PRO A 446 -10.24 -12.05 0.30
C PRO A 446 -9.69 -11.81 1.71
N SER A 447 -10.55 -11.80 2.74
CA SER A 447 -10.19 -11.52 4.13
C SER A 447 -9.66 -12.77 4.86
N ALA A 448 -8.54 -12.65 5.59
CA ALA A 448 -7.98 -13.74 6.37
C ALA A 448 -8.71 -13.93 7.72
N GLY A 449 -9.99 -14.33 7.67
CA GLY A 449 -10.98 -14.23 8.76
C GLY A 449 -11.75 -12.90 8.74
N GLU A 450 -12.54 -12.59 9.78
CA GLU A 450 -13.43 -11.41 9.82
C GLU A 450 -12.74 -10.06 9.47
N ASN A 451 -13.38 -9.32 8.58
CA ASN A 451 -13.12 -7.92 8.22
C ASN A 451 -14.49 -7.26 7.97
N ARG A 452 -15.14 -6.75 9.02
CA ARG A 452 -16.51 -6.23 8.97
C ARG A 452 -16.79 -5.21 7.84
N LEU A 453 -15.79 -4.45 7.37
CA LEU A 453 -15.97 -3.57 6.22
C LEU A 453 -16.01 -4.34 4.90
N VAL A 454 -15.04 -5.23 4.65
CA VAL A 454 -15.02 -6.07 3.44
C VAL A 454 -16.24 -6.99 3.41
N ASP A 455 -16.53 -7.65 4.53
CA ASP A 455 -17.54 -8.69 4.61
C ASP A 455 -18.95 -8.11 4.35
N ARG A 456 -19.29 -6.94 4.94
CA ARG A 456 -20.54 -6.23 4.64
C ARG A 456 -20.57 -5.63 3.23
N VAL A 457 -19.42 -5.22 2.70
CA VAL A 457 -19.33 -4.71 1.32
C VAL A 457 -19.59 -5.82 0.29
N LEU A 458 -19.06 -7.03 0.52
CA LEU A 458 -19.25 -8.17 -0.37
C LEU A 458 -20.55 -8.95 -0.11
N ALA A 459 -21.23 -8.70 1.02
CA ALA A 459 -22.61 -9.16 1.25
C ALA A 459 -23.65 -8.39 0.40
N ASN A 460 -23.36 -7.14 0.01
CA ASN A 460 -24.21 -6.38 -0.91
C ASN A 460 -24.07 -6.94 -2.35
N PRO A 461 -25.14 -7.46 -3.00
CA PRO A 461 -25.01 -8.12 -4.30
C PRO A 461 -24.53 -7.20 -5.43
N GLU A 462 -24.89 -5.91 -5.40
CA GLU A 462 -24.48 -4.95 -6.42
C GLU A 462 -22.99 -4.63 -6.31
N TRP A 463 -22.51 -4.42 -5.08
CA TRP A 463 -21.10 -4.13 -4.79
C TRP A 463 -20.22 -5.37 -4.98
N ALA A 464 -20.69 -6.56 -4.62
CA ALA A 464 -20.03 -7.82 -4.94
C ALA A 464 -19.86 -8.01 -6.45
N ALA A 465 -20.90 -7.74 -7.24
CA ALA A 465 -20.83 -7.81 -8.70
C ALA A 465 -19.89 -6.74 -9.31
N ARG A 466 -19.83 -5.53 -8.73
CA ARG A 466 -18.84 -4.51 -9.10
C ARG A 466 -17.41 -4.95 -8.80
N TYR A 467 -17.16 -5.43 -7.58
CA TYR A 467 -15.87 -5.96 -7.14
C TYR A 467 -15.39 -7.11 -8.03
N ARG A 468 -16.26 -8.08 -8.34
CA ARG A 468 -15.92 -9.20 -9.22
C ARG A 468 -15.50 -8.74 -10.62
N ARG A 469 -16.29 -7.86 -11.28
CA ARG A 469 -15.93 -7.30 -12.60
C ARG A 469 -14.61 -6.52 -12.57
N LEU A 470 -14.32 -5.86 -11.46
CA LEU A 470 -13.05 -5.17 -11.24
C LEU A 470 -11.89 -6.16 -11.11
N VAL A 471 -12.03 -7.26 -10.37
CA VAL A 471 -11.03 -8.33 -10.28
C VAL A 471 -10.74 -8.94 -11.66
N GLU A 472 -11.78 -9.26 -12.43
CA GLU A 472 -11.68 -9.77 -13.81
C GLU A 472 -10.90 -8.80 -14.71
N SER A 473 -11.22 -7.50 -14.64
CA SER A 473 -10.52 -6.43 -15.37
C SER A 473 -9.05 -6.27 -14.95
N LEU A 474 -8.76 -6.39 -13.65
CA LEU A 474 -7.40 -6.29 -13.12
C LEU A 474 -6.52 -7.48 -13.56
N LEU A 475 -7.08 -8.69 -13.60
CA LEU A 475 -6.38 -9.91 -14.05
C LEU A 475 -5.94 -9.86 -15.52
N VAL A 476 -6.69 -9.18 -16.40
CA VAL A 476 -6.30 -9.00 -17.82
C VAL A 476 -5.55 -7.68 -18.08
N GLY A 477 -5.49 -6.79 -17.08
CA GLY A 477 -4.98 -5.41 -17.21
C GLY A 477 -3.75 -5.10 -16.35
N ALA A 478 -3.97 -4.61 -15.12
CA ALA A 478 -2.92 -4.13 -14.24
C ALA A 478 -2.09 -5.25 -13.60
N CYS A 479 -2.71 -6.41 -13.36
CA CYS A 479 -2.16 -7.56 -12.66
C CYS A 479 -1.97 -8.80 -13.56
N ARG A 480 -1.99 -8.64 -14.90
CA ARG A 480 -1.81 -9.78 -15.81
C ARG A 480 -0.43 -10.43 -15.70
N PRO A 481 -0.30 -11.76 -15.86
CA PRO A 481 0.96 -12.49 -15.63
C PRO A 481 2.17 -11.87 -16.33
N ASP A 482 2.10 -11.72 -17.65
CA ASP A 482 3.21 -11.26 -18.48
C ASP A 482 3.66 -9.84 -18.09
N ARG A 483 2.73 -8.99 -17.61
CA ARG A 483 3.04 -7.64 -17.14
C ARG A 483 3.81 -7.68 -15.81
N LEU A 484 3.35 -8.52 -14.87
CA LEU A 484 4.01 -8.67 -13.58
C LEU A 484 5.38 -9.36 -13.73
N GLN A 485 5.49 -10.35 -14.60
CA GLN A 485 6.73 -11.05 -14.93
C GLN A 485 7.71 -10.13 -15.70
N ALA A 486 7.27 -9.38 -16.71
CA ALA A 486 8.12 -8.41 -17.41
C ALA A 486 8.54 -7.24 -16.50
N SER A 487 7.73 -6.86 -15.51
CA SER A 487 8.15 -5.93 -14.45
C SER A 487 9.22 -6.57 -13.58
N ALA A 488 8.99 -7.77 -13.04
CA ALA A 488 9.98 -8.48 -12.23
C ALA A 488 11.32 -8.70 -12.95
N ALA A 489 11.30 -9.16 -14.20
CA ALA A 489 12.51 -9.39 -15.01
C ALA A 489 13.27 -8.09 -15.30
N ARG A 490 12.58 -7.00 -15.67
CA ARG A 490 13.20 -5.69 -15.90
C ARG A 490 13.87 -5.16 -14.63
N LEU A 491 13.18 -5.22 -13.49
CA LEU A 491 13.73 -4.73 -12.23
C LEU A 491 14.85 -5.65 -11.71
N ALA A 492 14.76 -6.95 -11.94
CA ALA A 492 15.82 -7.90 -11.62
C ALA A 492 17.12 -7.56 -12.37
N ALA A 493 17.05 -7.31 -13.69
CA ALA A 493 18.21 -6.93 -14.49
C ALA A 493 18.90 -5.64 -14.01
N ILE A 494 18.14 -4.69 -13.44
CA ILE A 494 18.69 -3.44 -12.88
C ILE A 494 19.42 -3.69 -11.55
N VAL A 495 18.92 -4.57 -10.69
CA VAL A 495 19.42 -4.70 -9.30
C VAL A 495 20.27 -5.95 -9.03
N GLN A 496 20.38 -6.88 -9.99
CA GLN A 496 21.01 -8.19 -9.81
C GLN A 496 22.42 -8.09 -9.20
N GLU A 497 23.27 -7.22 -9.75
CA GLU A 497 24.61 -7.02 -9.20
C GLU A 497 24.57 -6.54 -7.75
N ALA A 498 23.81 -5.48 -7.45
CA ALA A 498 23.71 -4.92 -6.11
C ALA A 498 23.17 -5.93 -5.07
N ALA A 499 22.30 -6.85 -5.48
CA ALA A 499 21.83 -7.96 -4.66
C ALA A 499 22.88 -9.09 -4.51
N PHE A 500 23.75 -9.29 -5.50
CA PHE A 500 24.85 -10.26 -5.45
C PHE A 500 26.04 -9.75 -4.63
N ASP A 501 26.33 -8.45 -4.72
CA ASP A 501 27.38 -7.73 -3.98
C ASP A 501 27.16 -7.78 -2.45
N GLU A 502 25.92 -8.00 -2.00
CA GLU A 502 25.54 -7.93 -0.59
C GLU A 502 25.99 -9.16 0.23
N SER A 503 25.81 -10.37 -0.30
CA SER A 503 26.36 -11.60 0.28
C SER A 503 26.12 -12.82 -0.61
N PRO A 504 26.88 -13.93 -0.44
CA PRO A 504 26.58 -15.22 -1.06
C PRO A 504 25.17 -15.74 -0.74
N VAL A 505 24.62 -15.40 0.44
CA VAL A 505 23.25 -15.78 0.85
C VAL A 505 22.22 -14.98 0.07
N ALA A 506 22.37 -13.65 -0.03
CA ALA A 506 21.50 -12.79 -0.83
C ALA A 506 21.51 -13.20 -2.30
N LYS A 507 22.70 -13.44 -2.88
CA LYS A 507 22.87 -14.00 -4.22
C LYS A 507 22.09 -15.31 -4.42
N ALA A 508 22.29 -16.29 -3.54
CA ALA A 508 21.61 -17.59 -3.64
C ALA A 508 20.08 -17.52 -3.40
N GLN A 509 19.59 -16.53 -2.65
CA GLN A 509 18.15 -16.27 -2.52
C GLN A 509 17.58 -15.62 -3.78
N PHE A 510 18.23 -14.58 -4.30
CA PHE A 510 17.83 -13.87 -5.52
C PHE A 510 17.80 -14.81 -6.73
N GLN A 511 18.86 -15.58 -6.97
CA GLN A 511 18.91 -16.55 -8.06
C GLN A 511 17.80 -17.62 -7.96
N ARG A 512 17.43 -18.03 -6.75
CA ARG A 512 16.37 -19.02 -6.50
C ARG A 512 14.96 -18.45 -6.68
N ILE A 513 14.68 -17.29 -6.08
CA ILE A 513 13.30 -16.79 -5.92
C ILE A 513 12.96 -15.64 -6.88
N ALA A 514 13.90 -14.76 -7.23
CA ALA A 514 13.67 -13.74 -8.26
C ALA A 514 13.84 -14.32 -9.67
N LEU A 515 14.92 -15.08 -9.91
CA LEU A 515 15.32 -15.52 -11.26
C LEU A 515 14.89 -16.97 -11.60
N GLY A 516 14.52 -17.80 -10.62
CA GLY A 516 14.18 -19.21 -10.84
C GLY A 516 15.34 -20.11 -11.30
N GLN A 517 16.58 -19.62 -11.25
CA GLN A 517 17.79 -20.28 -11.77
C GLN A 517 18.32 -21.41 -10.87
N LEU A 518 17.88 -21.49 -9.61
CA LEU A 518 18.30 -22.50 -8.66
C LEU A 518 17.09 -23.26 -8.13
N SER A 519 17.19 -24.58 -8.08
CA SER A 519 16.18 -25.44 -7.46
C SER A 519 15.90 -25.01 -6.02
N ILE A 520 14.63 -24.99 -5.66
CA ILE A 520 14.20 -24.82 -4.28
C ILE A 520 14.46 -26.14 -3.54
N PRO A 521 15.26 -26.15 -2.47
CA PRO A 521 15.45 -27.37 -1.68
C PRO A 521 14.11 -27.85 -1.14
N ALA A 522 13.84 -29.16 -1.25
CA ALA A 522 12.67 -29.75 -0.62
C ALA A 522 12.62 -29.34 0.86
N PRO A 523 11.45 -28.94 1.39
CA PRO A 523 11.35 -28.41 2.75
C PRO A 523 11.91 -29.44 3.73
N ARG A 524 12.96 -29.07 4.48
CA ARG A 524 13.48 -29.89 5.58
C ARG A 524 12.30 -30.17 6.51
N ARG A 525 11.91 -31.45 6.63
CA ARG A 525 10.88 -31.88 7.58
C ARG A 525 11.27 -31.35 8.96
N SER A 526 10.52 -30.39 9.47
CA SER A 526 10.66 -29.91 10.84
C SER A 526 10.36 -31.09 11.77
N ARG A 527 11.22 -31.33 12.77
CA ARG A 527 10.90 -32.25 13.88
C ARG A 527 9.53 -31.86 14.43
N GLY A 528 8.58 -32.77 14.30
CA GLY A 528 7.13 -32.48 14.35
C GLY A 528 6.36 -33.65 13.75
N ASP A 529 6.83 -34.15 12.60
CA ASP A 529 6.65 -35.56 12.25
C ASP A 529 7.47 -36.40 13.24
N PHE A 530 6.84 -36.87 14.32
CA PHE A 530 7.42 -37.92 15.15
C PHE A 530 7.27 -39.27 14.42
N PRO A 531 8.35 -39.99 14.09
CA PRO A 531 8.25 -41.45 14.01
C PRO A 531 7.84 -41.97 15.42
N PRO A 532 7.24 -43.18 15.52
CA PRO A 532 7.02 -43.80 16.82
C PRO A 532 8.33 -43.80 17.61
N GLY A 533 8.27 -43.33 18.86
CA GLY A 533 9.46 -42.93 19.61
C GLY A 533 10.46 -44.08 19.82
N PRO A 534 11.76 -43.79 19.88
CA PRO A 534 12.73 -44.79 20.35
C PRO A 534 12.39 -45.21 21.79
N PRO A 535 12.78 -46.42 22.22
CA PRO A 535 12.59 -46.86 23.60
C PRO A 535 13.25 -45.88 24.60
N PRO A 536 12.72 -45.77 25.83
CA PRO A 536 12.91 -44.60 26.69
C PRO A 536 14.35 -44.36 27.21
N ASP A 537 15.25 -45.33 27.06
CA ASP A 537 16.54 -45.37 27.76
C ASP A 537 17.70 -44.72 26.98
N ARG A 538 17.49 -43.51 26.42
CA ARG A 538 18.58 -42.73 25.80
C ARG A 538 18.62 -41.28 26.30
N PRO A 539 19.73 -40.83 26.91
CA PRO A 539 19.82 -39.46 27.44
C PRO A 539 19.72 -38.42 26.31
N PRO A 540 19.23 -37.20 26.61
CA PRO A 540 19.08 -36.15 25.61
C PRO A 540 20.44 -35.76 25.01
N GLY A 541 20.52 -35.76 23.69
CA GLY A 541 21.70 -35.27 22.97
C GLY A 541 21.94 -33.77 23.18
N PRO A 542 23.17 -33.28 22.95
CA PRO A 542 23.53 -31.89 23.21
C PRO A 542 22.67 -30.89 22.41
N PRO A 543 22.44 -29.68 22.94
CA PRO A 543 21.71 -28.64 22.23
C PRO A 543 22.43 -28.24 20.93
N PRO A 544 21.69 -27.78 19.91
CA PRO A 544 22.29 -27.30 18.66
C PRO A 544 23.16 -26.05 18.91
N PRO A 545 24.23 -25.85 18.12
CA PRO A 545 25.13 -24.72 18.31
C PRO A 545 24.44 -23.37 18.07
N PRO A 546 24.82 -22.32 18.81
CA PRO A 546 24.33 -20.96 18.57
C PRO A 546 24.78 -20.46 17.19
N GLY A 547 23.90 -19.76 16.48
CA GLY A 547 24.17 -19.22 15.13
C GLY A 547 23.36 -19.84 14.00
N GLY A 548 22.55 -20.88 14.25
CA GLY A 548 21.54 -21.32 13.28
C GLY A 548 20.53 -20.22 12.97
N PRO A 549 20.07 -20.06 11.71
CA PRO A 549 19.07 -19.05 11.36
C PRO A 549 17.75 -19.31 12.10
N PRO A 550 17.02 -18.27 12.53
CA PRO A 550 15.77 -18.46 13.27
C PRO A 550 14.72 -19.18 12.41
N PRO A 551 13.74 -19.89 13.02
CA PRO A 551 12.66 -20.57 12.30
C PRO A 551 11.70 -19.62 11.54
N PHE A 552 11.93 -18.30 11.66
CA PHE A 552 11.26 -17.22 10.94
C PHE A 552 12.25 -16.37 10.10
N GLY A 553 13.40 -16.93 9.73
CA GLY A 553 14.38 -16.24 8.89
C GLY A 553 13.88 -16.02 7.46
N PRO A 554 14.30 -14.94 6.79
CA PRO A 554 13.91 -14.66 5.40
C PRO A 554 14.32 -15.82 4.49
N GLY A 555 13.37 -16.34 3.71
CA GLY A 555 13.56 -17.53 2.87
C GLY A 555 12.88 -18.81 3.37
N ALA A 556 12.54 -18.92 4.67
CA ALA A 556 12.12 -20.21 5.27
C ALA A 556 10.77 -20.77 4.78
N ARG A 557 9.98 -20.01 4.00
CA ARG A 557 8.71 -20.45 3.38
C ARG A 557 8.61 -20.10 1.89
N GLU A 558 9.73 -19.76 1.26
CA GLU A 558 9.76 -19.34 -0.14
C GLU A 558 9.81 -20.57 -1.07
N ASP A 559 8.68 -21.27 -1.20
CA ASP A 559 8.57 -22.60 -1.84
C ASP A 559 8.34 -22.58 -3.38
N LEU A 560 8.35 -21.40 -3.99
CA LEU A 560 8.03 -21.19 -5.40
C LEU A 560 8.73 -19.93 -5.95
N PRO A 561 9.37 -19.93 -7.14
CA PRO A 561 9.89 -18.70 -7.76
C PRO A 561 8.80 -17.64 -7.99
N LEU A 562 9.20 -16.37 -8.14
CA LEU A 562 8.26 -15.26 -8.33
C LEU A 562 7.44 -15.40 -9.62
N ALA A 563 8.08 -15.78 -10.73
CA ALA A 563 7.40 -15.97 -12.01
C ALA A 563 6.36 -17.11 -11.95
N ASP A 564 6.75 -18.28 -11.42
CA ASP A 564 5.86 -19.43 -11.24
C ASP A 564 4.70 -19.12 -10.29
N TRP A 565 4.95 -18.33 -9.24
CA TRP A 565 3.90 -17.87 -8.33
C TRP A 565 2.88 -16.99 -9.04
N ILE A 566 3.33 -16.06 -9.90
CA ILE A 566 2.44 -15.21 -10.70
C ILE A 566 1.57 -16.07 -11.65
N THR A 567 2.17 -17.04 -12.34
CA THR A 567 1.45 -17.98 -13.21
C THR A 567 0.41 -18.79 -12.43
N LEU A 568 0.82 -19.40 -11.31
CA LEU A 568 -0.05 -20.20 -10.46
C LEU A 568 -1.20 -19.37 -9.88
N ARG A 569 -0.91 -18.16 -9.36
CA ARG A 569 -1.91 -17.24 -8.81
C ARG A 569 -2.95 -16.90 -9.85
N SER A 570 -2.52 -16.48 -11.05
CA SER A 570 -3.46 -16.08 -12.10
C SER A 570 -4.33 -17.24 -12.57
N ARG A 571 -3.77 -18.45 -12.72
CA ARG A 571 -4.56 -19.63 -13.11
C ARG A 571 -5.61 -19.98 -12.05
N ASN A 572 -5.18 -20.09 -10.79
CA ASN A 572 -6.05 -20.41 -9.66
C ASN A 572 -7.21 -19.42 -9.47
N LEU A 573 -7.03 -18.15 -9.86
CA LEU A 573 -8.05 -17.11 -9.80
C LEU A 573 -8.97 -17.09 -11.02
N THR A 574 -8.45 -17.35 -12.22
CA THR A 574 -9.30 -17.57 -13.41
C THR A 574 -10.21 -18.77 -13.21
N GLU A 575 -9.70 -19.86 -12.61
CA GLU A 575 -10.48 -21.06 -12.25
C GLU A 575 -11.57 -20.76 -11.20
N GLU A 576 -11.25 -20.00 -10.14
CA GLU A 576 -12.21 -19.57 -9.11
C GLU A 576 -13.31 -18.67 -9.71
N LEU A 577 -12.94 -17.69 -10.53
CA LEU A 577 -13.90 -16.81 -11.21
C LEU A 577 -14.78 -17.59 -12.19
N ALA A 578 -14.24 -18.57 -12.91
CA ALA A 578 -15.03 -19.43 -13.79
C ALA A 578 -16.00 -20.37 -13.04
N GLY A 579 -15.92 -20.47 -11.70
CA GLY A 579 -16.68 -21.44 -10.91
C GLY A 579 -16.14 -22.87 -10.97
N ASN A 580 -14.99 -23.07 -11.62
CA ASN A 580 -14.34 -24.37 -11.81
C ASN A 580 -13.52 -24.82 -10.60
N ARG A 581 -13.44 -23.99 -9.54
CA ARG A 581 -12.60 -24.21 -8.37
C ARG A 581 -13.19 -23.54 -7.14
N ASP A 582 -13.52 -24.36 -6.14
CA ASP A 582 -13.73 -23.86 -4.78
C ASP A 582 -12.38 -23.42 -4.18
N ALA A 583 -12.31 -22.19 -3.70
CA ALA A 583 -11.10 -21.57 -3.21
C ALA A 583 -11.25 -21.29 -1.71
N PRO A 584 -10.41 -21.87 -0.83
CA PRO A 584 -10.53 -21.59 0.59
C PRO A 584 -10.20 -20.12 0.88
N SER A 585 -10.98 -19.51 1.77
CA SER A 585 -10.68 -18.18 2.30
C SER A 585 -9.28 -18.17 2.96
N PRO A 586 -8.51 -17.08 2.86
CA PRO A 586 -7.17 -16.99 3.44
C PRO A 586 -7.16 -17.31 4.94
N ARG A 587 -6.07 -17.91 5.43
CA ARG A 587 -5.94 -18.26 6.85
C ARG A 587 -4.59 -17.83 7.40
N MET A 588 -4.60 -17.03 8.47
CA MET A 588 -3.42 -16.77 9.27
C MET A 588 -3.22 -17.94 10.25
N ARG A 589 -2.01 -18.48 10.33
CA ARG A 589 -1.61 -19.33 11.46
C ARG A 589 -1.69 -18.49 12.73
N ARG A 590 -2.33 -19.01 13.79
CA ARG A 590 -2.33 -18.35 15.10
C ARG A 590 -0.87 -18.15 15.55
N PRO A 591 -0.50 -17.01 16.17
CA PRO A 591 0.77 -16.91 16.85
C PRO A 591 0.83 -17.97 17.96
N PHE A 592 1.92 -18.72 17.99
CA PHE A 592 2.28 -19.68 19.04
C PHE A 592 2.82 -18.95 20.28
#